data_AF-A0A7K2WNR2-F1
#
_entry.id   AF-A0A7K2WNR2-F1
#
_cell.length_a   1.000
_cell.length_b   1.000
_cell.length_c   1.000
_cell.angle_alpha   90.00
_cell.angle_beta   90.00
_cell.angle_gamma   90.00
#
_symmetry.space_group_name_H-M   'P 1'
#
loop_
_entity.id
_entity.type
_entity.pdbx_description
1 polymer ?
#
loop_
_entity_poly.entity_id
_entity_poly.type
_entity_poly.pdbx_seq_one_letter_code
_entity_poly.pdbx_strand_id
1 'polypeptide(L)'
;MSSFTDDLAEDVTLEGSVMNAVLRGRDAVLAQLAVVSGFYSDRVDLFSFDVGDHHVEEYEAVVGGRPIKATATMRRNAEGKIDAVVVNHRPLSAALTFSRLIAESPIGARSDPDRFYRPEGQTYQDLLDYTDGQNT
;
A
#
# COMPACT_ATOMS: atom_id res chain seq x y z
N MET A 1 -20.82 -9.44 -1.13
CA MET A 1 -20.39 -8.07 -0.78
C MET A 1 -19.37 -7.68 -1.82
N SER A 2 -19.52 -6.52 -2.48
CA SER A 2 -18.44 -6.02 -3.34
C SER A 2 -17.22 -5.78 -2.46
N SER A 3 -16.05 -6.18 -2.96
CA SER A 3 -14.79 -5.76 -2.37
C SER A 3 -14.59 -4.28 -2.69
N PHE A 4 -13.93 -3.49 -1.84
CA PHE A 4 -13.66 -2.08 -2.17
C PHE A 4 -12.89 -1.91 -3.49
N THR A 5 -12.17 -2.97 -3.91
CA THR A 5 -11.50 -3.07 -5.22
C THR A 5 -12.45 -2.97 -6.41
N ASP A 6 -13.73 -3.31 -6.24
CA ASP A 6 -14.75 -3.22 -7.29
C ASP A 6 -15.22 -1.77 -7.51
N ASP A 7 -14.93 -0.88 -6.55
CA ASP A 7 -15.41 0.51 -6.52
C ASP A 7 -14.31 1.55 -6.77
N LEU A 8 -13.14 1.15 -7.26
CA LEU A 8 -12.05 2.06 -7.60
C LEU A 8 -12.40 2.96 -8.79
N ALA A 9 -12.09 4.25 -8.68
CA ALA A 9 -12.10 5.21 -9.79
C ALA A 9 -11.03 4.85 -10.83
N GLU A 10 -11.09 5.44 -12.04
CA GLU A 10 -10.11 5.14 -13.10
C GLU A 10 -8.73 5.71 -12.76
N ASP A 11 -8.73 6.90 -12.16
CA ASP A 11 -7.59 7.72 -11.75
C ASP A 11 -7.17 7.51 -10.28
N VAL A 12 -7.64 6.43 -9.64
CA VAL A 12 -7.37 6.15 -8.23
C VAL A 12 -5.88 6.20 -7.89
N THR A 13 -5.56 6.77 -6.73
CA THR A 13 -4.21 6.76 -6.16
C THR A 13 -4.09 5.74 -5.02
N LEU A 14 -2.90 5.17 -4.86
CA LEU A 14 -2.53 4.35 -3.71
C LEU A 14 -1.20 4.84 -3.14
N GLU A 15 -1.23 5.13 -1.84
CA GLU A 15 -0.09 5.50 -1.02
C GLU A 15 0.05 4.52 0.14
N GLY A 16 1.27 4.31 0.61
CA GLY A 16 1.44 3.57 1.85
C GLY A 16 2.85 3.59 2.38
N SER A 17 2.99 3.32 3.68
CA SER A 17 4.25 3.39 4.42
C SER A 17 5.31 2.36 3.98
N VAL A 18 4.99 1.52 3.00
CA VAL A 18 5.86 0.48 2.45
C VAL A 18 6.44 0.84 1.08
N MET A 19 6.12 2.01 0.51
CA MET A 19 6.64 2.43 -0.80
C MET A 19 6.94 3.93 -0.86
N ASN A 20 7.91 4.33 -1.70
CA ASN A 20 8.40 5.71 -1.84
C ASN A 20 7.77 6.45 -3.03
N ALA A 21 6.49 6.22 -3.33
CA ALA A 21 5.80 6.92 -4.42
C ALA A 21 4.29 6.77 -4.29
N VAL A 22 3.56 7.66 -4.96
CA VAL A 22 2.13 7.50 -5.21
C VAL A 22 1.93 6.62 -6.44
N LEU A 23 1.29 5.47 -6.26
CA LEU A 23 0.85 4.63 -7.37
C LEU A 23 -0.45 5.19 -7.94
N ARG A 24 -0.57 5.28 -9.27
CA ARG A 24 -1.71 5.93 -9.93
C ARG A 24 -2.35 5.02 -10.97
N GLY A 25 -3.67 5.09 -11.07
CA GLY A 25 -4.47 4.37 -12.05
C GLY A 25 -4.97 3.02 -11.55
N ARG A 26 -6.23 2.71 -11.89
CA ARG A 26 -6.96 1.53 -11.41
C ARG A 26 -6.20 0.22 -11.61
N ASP A 27 -5.69 -0.02 -12.80
CA ASP A 27 -5.01 -1.29 -13.13
C ASP A 27 -3.74 -1.49 -12.31
N ALA A 28 -2.97 -0.43 -12.11
CA ALA A 28 -1.75 -0.47 -11.30
C ALA A 28 -2.09 -0.73 -9.83
N VAL A 29 -3.11 -0.06 -9.30
CA VAL A 29 -3.59 -0.25 -7.92
C VAL A 29 -4.13 -1.66 -7.72
N LEU A 30 -4.95 -2.19 -8.63
CA LEU A 30 -5.47 -3.56 -8.55
C LEU A 30 -4.33 -4.60 -8.60
N ALA A 31 -3.36 -4.43 -9.50
CA ALA A 31 -2.21 -5.31 -9.57
C ALA A 31 -1.39 -5.30 -8.28
N GLN A 32 -1.19 -4.12 -7.68
CA GLN A 32 -0.51 -3.97 -6.41
C GLN A 32 -1.29 -4.67 -5.29
N LEU A 33 -2.60 -4.41 -5.17
CA LEU A 33 -3.48 -5.01 -4.15
C LEU A 33 -3.53 -6.54 -4.25
N ALA A 34 -3.56 -7.08 -5.47
CA ALA A 34 -3.51 -8.51 -5.72
C ALA A 34 -2.21 -9.15 -5.21
N VAL A 35 -1.05 -8.50 -5.43
CA VAL A 35 0.23 -9.01 -4.94
C VAL A 35 0.33 -8.89 -3.41
N VAL A 36 -0.01 -7.73 -2.85
CA VAL A 36 0.18 -7.48 -1.41
C VAL A 36 -0.75 -8.31 -0.55
N SER A 37 -1.96 -8.63 -1.03
CA SER A 37 -2.90 -9.48 -0.30
C SER A 37 -2.36 -10.89 -0.07
N GLY A 38 -1.51 -11.40 -0.98
CA GLY A 38 -0.88 -12.72 -0.84
C GLY A 38 0.22 -12.80 0.23
N PHE A 39 0.69 -11.67 0.77
CA PHE A 39 1.71 -11.65 1.82
C PHE A 39 1.14 -11.70 3.24
N TYR A 40 -0.15 -11.39 3.41
CA TYR A 40 -0.77 -11.45 4.73
C TYR A 40 -1.21 -12.88 5.05
N SER A 41 -0.82 -13.36 6.23
CA SER A 41 -1.48 -14.48 6.90
C SER A 41 -2.17 -13.99 8.17
N ASP A 42 -3.12 -14.78 8.68
CA ASP A 42 -3.81 -14.53 9.96
C ASP A 42 -4.43 -13.13 10.08
N ARG A 43 -5.01 -12.62 8.97
CA ARG A 43 -5.67 -11.31 8.98
C ARG A 43 -6.88 -11.33 9.90
N VAL A 44 -6.96 -10.35 10.80
CA VAL A 44 -8.09 -10.07 11.68
C VAL A 44 -8.46 -8.60 11.55
N ASP A 45 -9.67 -8.34 11.02
CA ASP A 45 -10.22 -6.99 10.98
C ASP A 45 -10.68 -6.58 12.38
N LEU A 46 -10.22 -5.42 12.86
CA LEU A 46 -10.51 -4.93 14.20
C LEU A 46 -11.71 -3.99 14.23
N PHE A 47 -11.73 -3.04 13.29
CA PHE A 47 -12.87 -2.15 13.10
C PHE A 47 -12.90 -1.61 11.67
N SER A 48 -14.08 -1.18 11.25
CA SER A 48 -14.26 -0.30 10.11
C SER A 48 -15.41 0.68 10.36
N PHE A 49 -15.31 1.87 9.80
CA PHE A 49 -16.38 2.87 9.86
C PHE A 49 -16.28 3.83 8.67
N ASP A 50 -17.41 4.46 8.34
CA ASP A 50 -17.47 5.56 7.38
C ASP A 50 -17.52 6.90 8.13
N VAL A 51 -16.79 7.89 7.61
CA VAL A 51 -16.80 9.27 8.11
C VAL A 51 -16.72 10.26 6.94
N GLY A 52 -17.83 10.96 6.69
CA GLY A 52 -17.98 11.76 5.47
C GLY A 52 -17.75 10.89 4.23
N ASP A 53 -16.85 11.34 3.35
CA ASP A 53 -16.51 10.60 2.12
C ASP A 53 -15.43 9.52 2.32
N HIS A 54 -15.03 9.25 3.57
CA HIS A 54 -13.98 8.28 3.86
C HIS A 54 -14.54 6.98 4.44
N HIS A 55 -13.95 5.88 4.01
CA HIS A 55 -13.99 4.60 4.69
C HIS A 55 -12.66 4.38 5.40
N VAL A 56 -12.71 4.01 6.68
CA VAL A 56 -11.51 3.73 7.48
C VAL A 56 -11.62 2.32 8.03
N GLU A 57 -10.56 1.53 7.88
CA GLU A 57 -10.45 0.21 8.48
C GLU A 57 -9.11 0.05 9.22
N GLU A 58 -9.13 -0.79 10.24
CA GLU A 58 -7.93 -1.24 10.93
C GLU A 58 -7.93 -2.75 11.05
N TYR A 59 -6.79 -3.36 10.75
CA TYR A 59 -6.61 -4.80 10.80
C TYR A 59 -5.22 -5.18 11.32
N GLU A 60 -5.14 -6.38 11.89
CA GLU A 60 -3.89 -7.05 12.25
C GLU A 60 -3.67 -8.24 11.31
N ALA A 61 -2.40 -8.59 11.06
CA ALA A 61 -2.01 -9.72 10.23
C ALA A 61 -0.57 -10.16 10.59
N VAL A 62 -0.06 -11.15 9.87
CA VAL A 62 1.35 -11.57 9.90
C VAL A 62 1.94 -11.46 8.50
N VAL A 63 3.14 -10.88 8.39
CA VAL A 63 3.90 -10.76 7.13
C VAL A 63 5.33 -11.22 7.37
N GLY A 64 5.80 -12.20 6.61
CA GLY A 64 7.15 -12.75 6.76
C GLY A 64 7.44 -13.25 8.19
N GLY A 65 6.44 -13.82 8.86
CA GLY A 65 6.52 -14.28 10.24
C GLY A 65 6.49 -13.18 11.30
N ARG A 66 6.22 -11.92 10.93
CA ARG A 66 6.15 -10.77 11.85
C ARG A 66 4.72 -10.26 11.98
N PRO A 67 4.21 -10.05 13.21
CA PRO A 67 2.95 -9.35 13.40
C PRO A 67 3.00 -7.94 12.81
N ILE A 68 1.96 -7.56 12.09
CA ILE A 68 1.78 -6.26 11.48
C ILE A 68 0.37 -5.76 11.78
N LYS A 69 0.25 -4.46 12.01
CA LYS A 69 -1.02 -3.77 12.13
C LYS A 69 -1.09 -2.69 11.06
N ALA A 70 -2.25 -2.53 10.46
CA ALA A 70 -2.44 -1.57 9.39
C ALA A 70 -3.71 -0.77 9.60
N THR A 71 -3.64 0.51 9.26
CA THR A 71 -4.82 1.37 9.12
C THR A 71 -4.91 1.77 7.66
N ALA A 72 -6.03 1.44 7.02
CA ALA A 72 -6.32 1.86 5.66
C ALA A 72 -7.41 2.93 5.66
N THR A 73 -7.27 3.90 4.77
CA THR A 73 -8.24 4.97 4.57
C THR A 73 -8.50 5.09 3.07
N MET A 74 -9.76 4.99 2.68
CA MET A 74 -10.22 5.11 1.30
C MET A 74 -11.13 6.32 1.20
N ARG A 75 -10.84 7.24 0.29
CA ARG A 75 -11.69 8.39 -0.02
C ARG A 75 -12.55 8.08 -1.23
N ARG A 76 -13.84 8.42 -1.15
CA ARG A 76 -14.78 8.40 -2.28
C ARG A 76 -14.85 9.79 -2.92
N ASN A 77 -14.92 9.84 -4.25
CA ASN A 77 -15.17 11.06 -5.01
C ASN A 77 -16.68 11.37 -5.06
N ALA A 78 -17.04 12.46 -5.75
CA ALA A 78 -18.44 12.89 -5.90
C ALA A 78 -19.35 11.88 -6.62
N GLU A 79 -18.77 10.92 -7.35
CA GLU A 79 -19.48 9.84 -8.03
C GLU A 79 -19.62 8.59 -7.15
N GLY A 80 -19.13 8.66 -5.90
CA GLY A 80 -19.13 7.54 -4.96
C GLY A 80 -18.04 6.50 -5.21
N LYS A 81 -17.08 6.75 -6.12
CA LYS A 81 -15.97 5.85 -6.45
C LYS A 81 -14.73 6.17 -5.63
N ILE A 82 -13.95 5.15 -5.27
CA ILE A 82 -12.74 5.31 -4.47
C ILE A 82 -11.63 5.88 -5.34
N ASP A 83 -11.21 7.11 -5.08
CA ASP A 83 -10.21 7.83 -5.86
C ASP A 83 -8.88 8.03 -5.11
N ALA A 84 -8.83 7.74 -3.80
CA ALA A 84 -7.59 7.71 -3.04
C ALA A 84 -7.61 6.60 -1.98
N VAL A 85 -6.50 5.88 -1.87
CA VAL A 85 -6.25 4.85 -0.86
C VAL A 85 -4.93 5.13 -0.16
N VAL A 86 -4.94 5.16 1.17
CA VAL A 86 -3.73 5.29 1.99
C VAL A 86 -3.67 4.12 2.96
N VAL A 87 -2.55 3.41 3.03
CA VAL A 87 -2.36 2.32 3.99
C VAL A 87 -1.09 2.53 4.82
N ASN A 88 -1.25 2.63 6.14
CA ASN A 88 -0.14 2.81 7.07
C ASN A 88 0.07 1.55 7.90
N HIS A 89 1.26 0.97 7.81
CA HIS A 89 1.65 -0.25 8.51
C HIS A 89 2.55 0.04 9.71
N ARG A 90 2.39 -0.75 10.77
CA ARG A 90 3.22 -0.69 11.98
C ARG A 90 3.43 -2.08 12.58
N PRO A 91 4.52 -2.31 13.34
CA PRO A 91 5.65 -1.41 13.58
C PRO A 91 6.57 -1.27 12.35
N LEU A 92 7.51 -0.31 12.39
CA LEU A 92 8.44 -0.02 11.29
C LEU A 92 9.19 -1.26 10.78
N SER A 93 9.65 -2.14 11.67
CA SER A 93 10.37 -3.36 11.28
C SER A 93 9.50 -4.32 10.46
N ALA A 94 8.20 -4.41 10.75
CA ALA A 94 7.26 -5.20 9.97
C ALA A 94 6.96 -4.51 8.61
N ALA A 95 6.80 -3.18 8.60
CA ALA A 95 6.62 -2.41 7.38
C ALA A 95 7.82 -2.52 6.42
N LEU A 96 9.06 -2.44 6.92
CA LEU A 96 10.28 -2.65 6.12
C LEU A 96 10.38 -4.09 5.60
N THR A 97 10.02 -5.08 6.43
CA THR A 97 9.95 -6.49 5.99
C THR A 97 8.95 -6.64 4.85
N PHE A 98 7.79 -6.01 4.98
CA PHE A 98 6.75 -6.06 3.96
C PHE A 98 7.19 -5.36 2.67
N SER A 99 7.78 -4.17 2.78
CA SER A 99 8.33 -3.42 1.65
C SER A 99 9.37 -4.24 0.86
N ARG A 100 10.29 -4.91 1.57
CA ARG A 100 11.26 -5.82 0.97
C ARG A 100 10.59 -6.99 0.22
N LEU A 101 9.60 -7.64 0.81
CA LEU A 101 8.89 -8.75 0.15
C LEU A 101 8.18 -8.29 -1.13
N ILE A 102 7.62 -7.08 -1.13
CA ILE A 102 7.04 -6.49 -2.34
C ILE A 102 8.14 -6.21 -3.38
N ALA A 103 9.30 -5.68 -2.96
CA ALA A 103 10.45 -5.45 -3.83
C ALA A 103 10.93 -6.73 -4.54
N GLU A 104 10.89 -7.87 -3.84
CA GLU A 104 11.27 -9.20 -4.33
C GLU A 104 10.18 -9.89 -5.17
N SER A 105 8.96 -9.34 -5.19
CA SER A 105 7.84 -9.88 -5.95
C SER A 105 7.91 -9.53 -7.45
N PRO A 106 7.11 -10.19 -8.33
CA PRO A 106 7.08 -9.85 -9.74
C PRO A 106 6.69 -8.39 -10.05
N ILE A 107 5.90 -7.73 -9.20
CA ILE A 107 5.56 -6.31 -9.41
C ILE A 107 6.72 -5.41 -8.99
N GLY A 108 7.42 -5.74 -7.90
CA GLY A 108 8.61 -5.03 -7.45
C GLY A 108 9.81 -5.18 -8.39
N ALA A 109 9.94 -6.33 -9.05
CA ALA A 109 10.98 -6.57 -10.05
C ALA A 109 10.80 -5.74 -11.34
N ARG A 110 9.57 -5.26 -11.60
CA ARG A 110 9.25 -4.40 -12.75
C ARG A 110 9.12 -2.93 -12.38
N SER A 111 9.18 -2.59 -11.09
CA SER A 111 9.14 -1.21 -10.63
C SER A 111 10.55 -0.61 -10.59
N ASP A 112 10.59 0.70 -10.38
CA ASP A 112 11.81 1.39 -9.99
C ASP A 112 12.47 0.73 -8.76
N PRO A 113 13.80 0.56 -8.72
CA PRO A 113 14.53 -0.04 -7.60
C PRO A 113 14.39 0.75 -6.29
N ASP A 114 14.01 2.03 -6.34
CA ASP A 114 13.87 2.87 -5.14
C ASP A 114 12.43 3.05 -4.68
N ARG A 115 11.48 2.45 -5.40
CA ARG A 115 10.07 2.40 -4.99
C ARG A 115 9.85 1.66 -3.68
N PHE A 116 10.63 0.61 -3.41
CA PHE A 116 10.48 -0.24 -2.23
C PHE A 116 11.83 -0.40 -1.53
N TYR A 117 11.78 -0.64 -0.23
CA TYR A 117 12.96 -0.86 0.60
C TYR A 117 13.72 -2.12 0.18
N ARG A 118 15.01 -1.97 -0.10
CA ARG A 118 15.94 -3.06 -0.40
C ARG A 118 17.14 -2.92 0.54
N PRO A 119 17.35 -3.82 1.51
CA PRO A 119 18.45 -3.67 2.47
C PRO A 119 19.85 -3.78 1.81
N GLU A 120 19.93 -4.39 0.63
CA GLU A 120 21.16 -4.55 -0.14
C GLU A 120 21.08 -3.69 -1.40
N GLY A 121 22.12 -2.89 -1.65
CA GLY A 121 22.25 -2.13 -2.89
C GLY A 121 21.45 -0.83 -2.95
N GLN A 122 20.89 -0.36 -1.83
CA GLN A 122 20.16 0.90 -1.71
C GLN A 122 20.65 1.67 -0.49
N THR A 123 20.96 2.94 -0.68
CA THR A 123 21.30 3.88 0.39
C THR A 123 20.07 4.68 0.82
N TYR A 124 20.16 5.32 1.98
CA TYR A 124 19.10 6.25 2.39
C TYR A 124 18.99 7.46 1.44
N GLN A 125 20.08 7.90 0.83
CA GLN A 125 20.05 9.01 -0.12
C GLN A 125 19.30 8.64 -1.40
N ASP A 126 19.49 7.42 -1.91
CA ASP A 126 18.77 6.94 -3.10
C ASP A 126 17.24 7.00 -2.87
N LEU A 127 16.79 6.67 -1.66
CA LEU A 127 15.38 6.77 -1.28
C LEU A 127 14.85 8.21 -1.24
N LEU A 128 15.67 9.14 -0.75
CA LEU A 128 15.31 10.57 -0.71
C LEU A 128 15.20 11.14 -2.12
N ASP A 129 16.23 10.90 -2.94
CA ASP A 129 16.30 11.40 -4.32
C ASP A 129 15.13 10.88 -5.16
N TYR A 130 14.79 9.59 -5.01
CA TYR A 130 13.63 9.01 -5.67
C TYR A 130 12.32 9.68 -5.20
N THR A 131 12.11 9.79 -3.88
CA THR A 131 10.88 10.39 -3.32
C THR A 131 10.69 11.84 -3.79
N ASP A 132 11.75 12.63 -3.78
CA ASP A 132 11.72 14.02 -4.25
C ASP A 132 11.40 14.11 -5.75
N GLY A 133 11.91 13.17 -6.55
CA GLY A 133 11.60 13.03 -7.97
C GLY A 133 10.17 12.58 -8.28
N GLN A 134 9.44 11.98 -7.32
CA GLN A 134 8.03 11.59 -7.51
C GLN A 134 7.03 12.68 -7.10
N ASN A 135 7.49 13.67 -6.31
CA ASN A 135 6.67 14.77 -5.78
C ASN A 135 6.86 16.09 -6.56
N THR A 136 7.57 16.05 -7.69
CA THR A 136 7.73 17.15 -8.66
C THR A 136 6.87 16.93 -9.89
#